data_AF-A0A7W5HGF0-F1
#
_entry.id   AF-A0A7W5HGF0-F1
#
_cell.length_a   1.000
_cell.length_b   1.000
_cell.length_c   1.000
_cell.angle_alpha   90.00
_cell.angle_beta   90.00
_cell.angle_gamma   90.00
#
_symmetry.space_group_name_H-M   'P 1'
#
loop_
_entity.id
_entity.type
_entity.pdbx_description
1 polymer ?
#
loop_
_entity_poly.entity_id
_entity_poly.type
_entity_poly.pdbx_seq_one_letter_code
_entity_poly.pdbx_strand_id
1 'polypeptide(L)'
;MAAILADFPDGLDAAELARQAAERFPELLTTPGRRHSPIGQTPMAALTRSVHSEAKRSKRFIQEDSVSPVRITLISEERPWTDDELMASVRAYMQMREKALAGQPFVKAEVYRVLGHTWNRSPSAFERRMQNISAVLHMSGKAWIKGLVPASNVGAVVAQRLEGMIAEVEQREPEQLDYRGAARRPPKNLPGGSKHPSSTSVVVKRYARDPDVRAWVLKEANGVCDCCGLPAPFHDIHGPFLEVHHVRRLADRGSDTITNAVALCPNCHRRLHHGLDSPALVDGLYASVPRLRRESVDQ
;
A
#
# COMPACT_ATOMS: atom_id res chain seq x y z
N MET A 1 9.27 15.77 -41.26
CA MET A 1 9.56 15.35 -39.88
C MET A 1 8.44 14.41 -39.42
N ALA A 2 8.83 13.26 -38.84
CA ALA A 2 8.01 12.16 -38.28
C ALA A 2 7.21 11.34 -39.31
N ALA A 3 7.71 10.28 -39.96
CA ALA A 3 8.50 9.09 -39.56
C ALA A 3 7.70 8.02 -38.80
N ILE A 4 7.53 6.88 -39.50
CA ILE A 4 7.21 5.52 -39.04
C ILE A 4 5.72 5.21 -38.82
N LEU A 5 5.02 4.98 -39.93
CA LEU A 5 3.91 4.03 -40.01
C LEU A 5 4.30 2.92 -40.98
N ALA A 6 4.04 1.68 -40.53
CA ALA A 6 3.96 0.42 -41.27
C ALA A 6 5.24 -0.13 -41.92
N ASP A 7 5.75 -1.22 -41.35
CA ASP A 7 6.05 -2.47 -42.06
C ASP A 7 6.50 -3.54 -41.03
N PHE A 8 5.53 -4.20 -40.39
CA PHE A 8 5.76 -5.49 -39.74
C PHE A 8 5.38 -6.58 -40.75
N PRO A 9 6.31 -7.39 -41.27
CA PRO A 9 5.97 -8.46 -42.20
C PRO A 9 5.27 -9.61 -41.48
N ASP A 10 4.29 -10.17 -42.17
CA ASP A 10 3.51 -11.34 -41.76
C ASP A 10 4.40 -12.57 -41.46
N GLY A 11 4.05 -13.30 -40.39
CA GLY A 11 4.52 -14.67 -40.15
C GLY A 11 5.92 -14.79 -39.55
N LEU A 12 6.06 -14.50 -38.25
CA LEU A 12 7.26 -14.88 -37.50
C LEU A 12 7.17 -16.37 -37.08
N ASP A 13 7.92 -17.21 -37.80
CA ASP A 13 8.17 -18.60 -37.43
C ASP A 13 8.94 -18.68 -36.10
N ALA A 14 8.42 -19.47 -35.16
CA ALA A 14 9.02 -19.67 -33.84
C ALA A 14 10.46 -20.22 -33.93
N ALA A 15 10.79 -20.96 -34.99
CA ALA A 15 12.14 -21.47 -35.21
C ALA A 15 13.15 -20.35 -35.53
N GLU A 16 12.73 -19.34 -36.30
CA GLU A 16 13.60 -18.21 -36.66
C GLU A 16 13.81 -17.25 -35.48
N LEU A 17 12.79 -17.05 -34.65
CA LEU A 17 12.92 -16.31 -33.38
C LEU A 17 13.89 -17.00 -32.42
N ALA A 18 13.85 -18.33 -32.32
CA ALA A 18 14.78 -19.09 -31.49
C ALA A 18 16.23 -19.00 -32.01
N ARG A 19 16.41 -19.00 -33.33
CA ARG A 19 17.73 -18.85 -33.98
C ARG A 19 18.31 -17.45 -33.75
N GLN A 20 17.50 -16.41 -33.91
CA GLN A 20 17.90 -15.02 -33.66
C GLN A 20 18.21 -14.75 -32.18
N ALA A 21 17.48 -15.38 -31.26
CA ALA A 21 17.79 -15.30 -29.83
C ALA A 21 19.14 -15.96 -29.48
N ALA A 22 19.46 -17.09 -30.10
CA ALA A 22 20.73 -17.80 -29.91
C ALA A 22 21.94 -17.04 -30.47
N GLU A 23 21.79 -16.35 -31.62
CA GLU A 23 22.83 -15.50 -32.20
C GLU A 23 23.06 -14.21 -31.38
N ARG A 24 21.99 -13.67 -30.79
CA ARG A 24 22.04 -12.39 -30.06
C ARG A 24 22.52 -12.54 -28.61
N PHE A 25 22.29 -13.70 -27.99
CA PHE A 25 22.61 -13.96 -26.59
C PHE A 25 23.25 -15.35 -26.39
N PRO A 26 24.45 -15.60 -26.96
CA PRO A 26 25.09 -16.92 -26.88
C PRO A 26 25.40 -17.35 -25.43
N GLU A 27 25.60 -16.38 -24.53
CA GLU A 27 25.92 -16.59 -23.12
C GLU A 27 24.78 -17.26 -22.32
N LEU A 28 23.52 -17.15 -22.78
CA LEU A 28 22.35 -17.71 -22.10
C LEU A 28 22.20 -19.23 -22.28
N LEU A 29 22.94 -19.82 -23.23
CA LEU A 29 22.84 -21.24 -23.58
C LEU A 29 24.04 -22.07 -23.11
N THR A 30 25.06 -21.46 -22.51
CA THR A 30 26.22 -22.17 -21.97
C THR A 30 26.68 -21.58 -20.65
N THR A 31 26.39 -22.24 -19.52
CA THR A 31 27.41 -22.55 -18.50
C THR A 31 26.85 -23.42 -17.36
N PRO A 32 27.48 -24.56 -17.05
CA PRO A 32 27.37 -25.24 -15.76
C PRO A 32 28.32 -24.59 -14.74
N GLY A 33 27.94 -24.62 -13.45
CA GLY A 33 28.62 -23.86 -12.42
C GLY A 33 30.04 -24.32 -12.06
N ARG A 34 30.86 -23.38 -11.55
CA ARG A 34 31.85 -23.64 -10.49
C ARG A 34 32.41 -22.37 -9.84
N ARG A 35 33.00 -22.61 -8.68
CA ARG A 35 33.50 -21.74 -7.59
C ARG A 35 34.80 -21.02 -7.95
N HIS A 36 35.14 -19.93 -7.24
CA HIS A 36 36.40 -19.71 -6.48
C HIS A 36 36.47 -18.29 -5.88
N SER A 37 36.85 -18.19 -4.60
CA SER A 37 37.45 -17.02 -3.91
C SER A 37 39.00 -17.13 -3.96
N PRO A 38 39.84 -16.33 -3.24
CA PRO A 38 39.76 -15.00 -2.60
C PRO A 38 40.99 -14.08 -2.94
N ILE A 39 41.26 -13.04 -2.12
CA ILE A 39 42.47 -12.15 -1.98
C ILE A 39 42.18 -10.70 -2.46
N GLY A 40 42.48 -9.61 -1.74
CA GLY A 40 43.38 -9.41 -0.60
C GLY A 40 43.13 -8.11 0.19
N GLN A 41 43.97 -7.93 1.20
CA GLN A 41 43.93 -6.98 2.32
C GLN A 41 44.64 -5.66 1.99
N THR A 42 44.32 -4.55 2.70
CA THR A 42 45.28 -3.84 3.59
C THR A 42 44.58 -2.81 4.51
N PRO A 43 45.18 -2.40 5.66
CA PRO A 43 44.54 -1.76 6.82
C PRO A 43 45.10 -0.35 7.17
N MET A 44 44.41 0.44 8.03
CA MET A 44 44.98 1.17 9.20
C MET A 44 44.03 2.19 9.89
N ALA A 45 43.97 2.07 11.23
CA ALA A 45 43.84 3.08 12.31
C ALA A 45 42.61 4.02 12.39
N ALA A 46 41.76 4.06 13.44
CA ALA A 46 41.93 4.23 14.91
C ALA A 46 42.06 5.70 15.39
N LEU A 47 41.49 5.97 16.59
CA LEU A 47 41.32 7.22 17.37
C LEU A 47 39.97 7.95 17.16
N THR A 48 39.16 8.35 18.17
CA THR A 48 39.30 8.43 19.63
C THR A 48 37.91 8.60 20.30
N ARG A 49 37.67 7.92 21.42
CA ARG A 49 36.68 8.29 22.46
C ARG A 49 37.42 9.11 23.52
N SER A 50 36.81 10.17 24.04
CA SER A 50 36.72 10.51 25.48
C SER A 50 36.50 12.01 25.67
N VAL A 51 35.35 12.39 26.23
CA VAL A 51 35.30 13.31 27.38
C VAL A 51 34.11 12.90 28.23
N HIS A 52 34.43 12.30 29.38
CA HIS A 52 33.52 11.96 30.46
C HIS A 52 33.17 13.22 31.26
N SER A 53 31.92 13.28 31.71
CA SER A 53 31.49 13.76 33.04
C SER A 53 32.35 14.80 33.77
N GLU A 54 31.85 16.03 33.89
CA GLU A 54 32.05 16.88 35.08
C GLU A 54 31.21 18.16 34.97
N ALA A 55 29.95 18.13 35.46
CA ALA A 55 29.25 19.33 35.94
C ALA A 55 27.93 18.95 36.66
N LYS A 56 27.95 17.88 37.46
CA LYS A 56 27.16 17.89 38.70
C LYS A 56 27.94 18.79 39.66
N ARG A 57 27.35 19.93 40.02
CA ARG A 57 27.52 20.69 41.29
C ARG A 57 27.68 22.20 41.05
N SER A 58 26.56 22.92 41.03
CA SER A 58 26.42 24.07 41.92
C SER A 58 24.95 24.51 42.03
N LYS A 59 24.40 24.31 43.23
CA LYS A 59 23.23 25.03 43.72
C LYS A 59 23.74 26.39 44.23
N ARG A 60 23.16 27.51 43.80
CA ARG A 60 22.73 28.58 44.71
C ARG A 60 21.89 29.64 44.02
N PHE A 61 20.88 30.03 44.79
CA PHE A 61 19.79 30.95 44.64
C PHE A 61 20.29 32.41 44.66
N ILE A 62 19.83 33.27 43.73
CA ILE A 62 19.65 34.71 43.94
C ILE A 62 18.29 35.08 43.33
N GLN A 63 17.58 35.92 44.07
CA GLN A 63 16.17 36.29 43.99
C GLN A 63 16.00 37.64 43.25
N GLU A 64 14.87 37.77 42.53
CA GLU A 64 14.24 39.02 42.02
C GLU A 64 14.98 39.74 40.86
N ASP A 65 14.37 40.21 39.76
CA ASP A 65 13.03 40.76 39.52
C ASP A 65 12.54 40.53 38.06
N SER A 66 11.22 40.54 37.88
CA SER A 66 10.52 40.82 36.61
C SER A 66 10.65 39.81 35.46
N VAL A 67 10.00 38.65 35.62
CA VAL A 67 9.46 37.96 34.45
C VAL A 67 7.95 37.91 34.64
N SER A 68 7.24 38.69 33.83
CA SER A 68 5.79 38.63 33.70
C SER A 68 5.34 37.18 33.71
N PRO A 69 4.26 36.82 34.42
CA PRO A 69 3.79 35.45 34.41
C PRO A 69 3.60 35.08 32.95
N VAL A 70 4.42 34.14 32.47
CA VAL A 70 4.09 33.40 31.25
C VAL A 70 2.70 32.90 31.56
N ARG A 71 1.70 33.53 30.93
CA ARG A 71 0.37 32.99 30.84
C ARG A 71 0.60 31.60 30.30
N ILE A 72 0.59 30.61 31.19
CA ILE A 72 0.23 29.25 30.88
C ILE A 72 -1.16 29.43 30.32
N THR A 73 -1.18 29.65 29.00
CA THR A 73 -2.38 29.87 28.25
C THR A 73 -3.03 28.53 28.36
N LEU A 74 -4.07 28.48 29.20
CA LEU A 74 -4.94 27.34 29.36
C LEU A 74 -5.19 26.78 27.96
N ILE A 75 -4.59 25.63 27.67
CA ILE A 75 -4.82 24.92 26.43
C ILE A 75 -6.20 24.30 26.59
N SER A 76 -7.24 25.12 26.51
CA SER A 76 -8.63 24.70 26.40
C SER A 76 -9.04 24.77 24.93
N GLU A 77 -9.19 23.58 24.33
CA GLU A 77 -10.33 23.14 23.49
C GLU A 77 -10.97 24.26 22.64
N GLU A 78 -10.98 24.27 21.30
CA GLU A 78 -11.28 23.22 20.35
C GLU A 78 -10.74 23.63 18.96
N ARG A 79 -9.43 23.69 18.74
CA ARG A 79 -8.95 23.83 17.35
C ARG A 79 -9.39 22.58 16.58
N PRO A 80 -10.16 22.70 15.47
CA PRO A 80 -10.52 21.57 14.64
C PRO A 80 -9.28 20.82 14.19
N TRP A 81 -9.37 19.50 14.14
CA TRP A 81 -8.26 18.68 13.67
C TRP A 81 -8.10 18.84 12.16
N THR A 82 -6.88 19.18 11.73
CA THR A 82 -6.55 19.27 10.31
C THR A 82 -6.37 17.88 9.71
N ASP A 83 -6.47 17.76 8.38
CA ASP A 83 -6.17 16.51 7.68
C ASP A 83 -4.74 16.04 7.97
N ASP A 84 -3.78 16.96 8.02
CA ASP A 84 -2.38 16.62 8.26
C ASP A 84 -2.14 16.09 9.69
N GLU A 85 -2.78 16.68 10.71
CA GLU A 85 -2.71 16.20 12.10
C GLU A 85 -3.32 14.79 12.23
N LEU A 86 -4.44 14.54 11.55
CA LEU A 86 -5.10 13.23 11.55
C LEU A 86 -4.29 12.19 10.77
N MET A 87 -3.78 12.56 9.60
CA MET A 87 -2.93 11.70 8.78
C MET A 87 -1.62 11.35 9.49
N ALA A 88 -0.99 12.29 10.19
CA ALA A 88 0.18 12.02 11.02
C ALA A 88 -0.14 11.01 12.15
N SER A 89 -1.32 11.13 12.76
CA SER A 89 -1.80 10.19 13.78
C SER A 89 -2.02 8.79 13.19
N VAL A 90 -2.64 8.69 12.01
CA VAL A 90 -2.87 7.43 11.31
C VAL A 90 -1.54 6.77 10.91
N ARG A 91 -0.59 7.51 10.32
CA ARG A 91 0.74 6.99 9.96
C ARG A 91 1.49 6.46 11.17
N ALA A 92 1.53 7.23 12.26
CA ALA A 92 2.18 6.81 13.49
C ALA A 92 1.53 5.56 14.11
N TYR A 93 0.19 5.49 14.09
CA TYR A 93 -0.54 4.30 14.54
C TYR A 93 -0.18 3.07 13.70
N MET A 94 -0.20 3.20 12.38
CA MET A 94 0.08 2.09 11.46
C MET A 94 1.53 1.59 11.59
N GLN A 95 2.50 2.48 11.80
CA GLN A 95 3.89 2.10 12.11
C GLN A 95 4.01 1.37 13.45
N MET A 96 3.32 1.83 14.50
CA MET A 96 3.29 1.11 15.78
C MET A 96 2.64 -0.26 15.65
N ARG A 97 1.60 -0.37 14.81
CA ARG A 97 0.89 -1.63 14.53
C ARG A 97 1.78 -2.60 13.77
N GLU A 98 2.54 -2.13 12.79
CA GLU A 98 3.53 -2.93 12.07
C GLU A 98 4.61 -3.47 13.02
N LYS A 99 5.16 -2.61 13.90
CA LYS A 99 6.11 -3.04 14.94
C LYS A 99 5.49 -4.08 15.88
N ALA A 100 4.24 -3.86 16.31
CA ALA A 100 3.51 -4.81 17.17
C ALA A 100 3.34 -6.18 16.49
N LEU A 101 2.99 -6.20 15.19
CA LEU A 101 2.85 -7.42 14.40
C LEU A 101 4.20 -8.11 14.15
N ALA A 102 5.26 -7.33 13.98
CA ALA A 102 6.63 -7.82 13.83
C ALA A 102 7.29 -8.25 15.16
N GLY A 103 6.57 -8.12 16.30
CA GLY A 103 7.11 -8.40 17.64
C GLY A 103 8.21 -7.42 18.08
N GLN A 104 8.35 -6.28 17.41
CA GLN A 104 9.32 -5.25 17.76
C GLN A 104 8.78 -4.37 18.91
N PRO A 105 9.63 -4.02 19.89
CA PRO A 105 9.23 -3.13 20.96
C PRO A 105 9.01 -1.70 20.44
N PHE A 106 8.02 -1.02 21.01
CA PHE A 106 7.79 0.41 20.82
C PHE A 106 7.18 1.01 22.09
N VAL A 107 7.38 2.32 22.29
CA VAL A 107 6.89 3.04 23.47
C VAL A 107 5.84 4.05 23.04
N LYS A 108 4.56 3.77 23.34
CA LYS A 108 3.42 4.63 22.97
C LYS A 108 3.58 6.08 23.45
N ALA A 109 4.02 6.25 24.70
CA ALA A 109 4.20 7.57 25.32
C ALA A 109 5.19 8.45 24.54
N GLU A 110 6.23 7.87 23.96
CA GLU A 110 7.21 8.60 23.16
C GLU A 110 6.61 9.08 21.84
N VAL A 111 5.83 8.22 21.17
CA VAL A 111 5.11 8.60 19.95
C VAL A 111 4.15 9.77 20.21
N TYR A 112 3.43 9.74 21.33
CA TYR A 112 2.50 10.82 21.68
C TYR A 112 3.23 12.13 22.03
N ARG A 113 4.41 12.04 22.66
CA ARG A 113 5.25 13.19 22.97
C ARG A 113 5.78 13.86 21.70
N VAL A 114 6.27 13.07 20.74
CA VAL A 114 6.77 13.56 19.45
C VAL A 114 5.66 14.22 18.63
N LEU A 115 4.50 13.56 18.50
CA LEU A 115 3.34 14.14 17.81
C LEU A 115 2.83 15.40 18.52
N GLY A 116 2.78 15.36 19.86
CA GLY A 116 2.40 16.48 20.71
C GLY A 116 3.25 17.73 20.45
N HIS A 117 4.57 17.55 20.41
CA HIS A 117 5.49 18.64 20.08
C HIS A 117 5.34 19.11 18.63
N THR A 118 5.18 18.19 17.68
CA THR A 118 5.14 18.53 16.24
C THR A 118 3.90 19.36 15.89
N TRP A 119 2.75 19.00 16.47
CA TRP A 119 1.46 19.60 16.15
C TRP A 119 0.92 20.51 17.25
N ASN A 120 1.72 20.76 18.29
CA ASN A 120 1.37 21.60 19.44
C ASN A 120 0.03 21.17 20.10
N ARG A 121 -0.11 19.87 20.37
CA ARG A 121 -1.26 19.26 21.07
C ARG A 121 -0.79 18.45 22.28
N SER A 122 -1.69 18.16 23.22
CA SER A 122 -1.36 17.30 24.37
C SER A 122 -1.15 15.84 23.94
N PRO A 123 -0.25 15.10 24.62
CA PRO A 123 -0.11 13.65 24.40
C PRO A 123 -1.42 12.88 24.59
N SER A 124 -2.25 13.29 25.57
CA SER A 124 -3.57 12.71 25.82
C SER A 124 -4.55 12.92 24.66
N ALA A 125 -4.42 14.01 23.90
CA ALA A 125 -5.23 14.22 22.71
C ALA A 125 -4.89 13.20 21.60
N PHE A 126 -3.60 12.89 21.42
CA PHE A 126 -3.16 11.85 20.49
C PHE A 126 -3.56 10.45 20.94
N GLU A 127 -3.53 10.15 22.23
CA GLU A 127 -4.01 8.87 22.75
C GLU A 127 -5.49 8.62 22.38
N ARG A 128 -6.35 9.62 22.56
CA ARG A 128 -7.76 9.54 22.13
C ARG A 128 -7.88 9.32 20.61
N ARG A 129 -7.01 9.94 19.80
CA ARG A 129 -6.97 9.69 18.35
C ARG A 129 -6.55 8.27 18.01
N MET A 130 -5.56 7.70 18.73
CA MET A 130 -5.20 6.30 18.56
C MET A 130 -6.33 5.34 18.94
N GLN A 131 -7.14 5.67 19.95
CA GLN A 131 -8.33 4.90 20.32
C GLN A 131 -9.43 5.02 19.25
N ASN A 132 -9.62 6.20 18.65
CA ASN A 132 -10.53 6.37 17.52
C ASN A 132 -10.09 5.55 16.30
N ILE A 133 -8.79 5.55 15.98
CA ILE A 133 -8.21 4.72 14.91
C ILE A 133 -8.42 3.23 15.23
N SER A 134 -8.23 2.83 16.49
CA SER A 134 -8.49 1.45 16.94
C SER A 134 -9.96 1.06 16.79
N ALA A 135 -10.89 1.99 17.05
CA ALA A 135 -12.32 1.79 16.81
C ALA A 135 -12.65 1.65 15.33
N VAL A 136 -12.07 2.49 14.46
CA VAL A 136 -12.27 2.36 13.01
C VAL A 136 -11.72 1.03 12.50
N LEU A 137 -10.51 0.63 12.91
CA LEU A 137 -9.96 -0.68 12.56
C LEU A 137 -10.85 -1.82 13.08
N HIS A 138 -11.34 -1.72 14.31
CA HIS A 138 -12.24 -2.71 14.90
C HIS A 138 -13.56 -2.82 14.10
N MET A 139 -14.18 -1.68 13.76
CA MET A 139 -15.40 -1.62 12.94
C MET A 139 -15.17 -2.17 11.52
N SER A 140 -13.99 -1.94 10.94
CA SER A 140 -13.58 -2.49 9.65
C SER A 140 -13.08 -3.95 9.73
N GLY A 141 -13.18 -4.62 10.89
CA GLY A 141 -12.78 -6.02 11.09
C GLY A 141 -11.27 -6.28 11.16
N LYS A 142 -10.46 -5.23 11.30
CA LYS A 142 -8.99 -5.28 11.32
C LYS A 142 -8.46 -5.33 12.75
N ALA A 143 -7.36 -6.05 12.94
CA ALA A 143 -6.69 -6.12 14.23
C ALA A 143 -6.08 -4.76 14.63
N TRP A 144 -6.34 -4.32 15.86
CA TRP A 144 -5.80 -3.09 16.46
C TRP A 144 -4.71 -3.42 17.49
N ILE A 145 -3.93 -2.41 17.89
CA ILE A 145 -2.79 -2.59 18.82
C ILE A 145 -3.28 -2.93 20.23
N LYS A 146 -2.95 -4.11 20.77
CA LYS A 146 -3.29 -4.49 22.15
C LYS A 146 -2.87 -3.41 23.15
N GLY A 147 -3.79 -3.00 24.03
CA GLY A 147 -3.59 -1.89 24.97
C GLY A 147 -3.91 -0.50 24.40
N LEU A 148 -4.48 -0.41 23.19
CA LEU A 148 -5.18 0.77 22.66
C LEU A 148 -6.64 0.42 22.38
N VAL A 149 -7.44 0.34 23.44
CA VAL A 149 -8.83 -0.10 23.36
C VAL A 149 -9.61 0.81 22.41
N PRO A 150 -10.39 0.25 21.46
CA PRO A 150 -11.33 0.99 20.64
C PRO A 150 -12.17 1.97 21.44
N ALA A 151 -12.22 3.23 20.98
CA ALA A 151 -13.17 4.21 21.52
C ALA A 151 -14.61 3.72 21.31
N SER A 152 -15.44 3.85 22.34
CA SER A 152 -16.85 3.41 22.30
C SER A 152 -17.71 4.27 21.36
N ASN A 153 -17.36 5.54 21.19
CA ASN A 153 -18.12 6.50 20.39
C ASN A 153 -17.19 7.29 19.46
N VAL A 154 -17.16 6.93 18.17
CA VAL A 154 -16.52 7.71 17.11
C VAL A 154 -17.61 8.24 16.19
N GLY A 155 -17.70 9.57 16.04
CA GLY A 155 -18.70 10.18 15.16
C GLY A 155 -18.52 9.74 13.70
N ALA A 156 -19.62 9.53 12.98
CA ALA A 156 -19.63 8.95 11.62
C ALA A 156 -18.69 9.68 10.64
N VAL A 157 -18.66 11.02 10.69
CA VAL A 157 -17.78 11.85 9.85
C VAL A 157 -16.29 11.59 10.14
N VAL A 158 -15.93 11.47 11.42
CA VAL A 158 -14.55 11.19 11.84
C VAL A 158 -14.18 9.75 11.49
N ALA A 159 -15.10 8.80 11.65
CA ALA A 159 -14.89 7.41 11.28
C ALA A 159 -14.64 7.26 9.77
N GLN A 160 -15.46 7.90 8.92
CA GLN A 160 -15.29 7.90 7.46
C GLN A 160 -13.95 8.52 7.03
N ARG A 161 -13.59 9.67 7.62
CA ARG A 161 -12.32 10.35 7.32
C ARG A 161 -11.11 9.48 7.71
N LEU A 162 -11.13 8.90 8.91
CA LEU A 162 -10.09 7.99 9.37
C LEU A 162 -10.05 6.71 8.53
N GLU A 163 -11.19 6.15 8.13
CA GLU A 163 -11.25 4.97 7.27
C GLU A 163 -10.60 5.25 5.91
N GLY A 164 -10.85 6.42 5.31
CA GLY A 164 -10.16 6.87 4.10
C GLY A 164 -8.65 7.01 4.28
N MET A 165 -8.20 7.65 5.36
CA MET A 165 -6.76 7.82 5.65
C MET A 165 -6.07 6.49 5.98
N ILE A 166 -6.75 5.59 6.70
CA ILE A 166 -6.25 4.23 6.99
C ILE A 166 -6.16 3.44 5.69
N ALA A 167 -7.17 3.51 4.82
CA ALA A 167 -7.12 2.89 3.51
C ALA A 167 -5.99 3.47 2.66
N GLU A 168 -5.74 4.78 2.69
CA GLU A 168 -4.60 5.41 2.02
C GLU A 168 -3.26 4.87 2.55
N VAL A 169 -3.10 4.74 3.86
CA VAL A 169 -1.87 4.23 4.50
C VAL A 169 -1.73 2.70 4.35
N GLU A 170 -2.81 1.95 4.19
CA GLU A 170 -2.80 0.50 3.96
C GLU A 170 -2.68 0.12 2.48
N GLN A 171 -3.25 0.91 1.57
CA GLN A 171 -3.03 0.79 0.11
C GLN A 171 -1.65 1.30 -0.29
N ARG A 172 -1.06 2.17 0.54
CA ARG A 172 0.38 2.34 0.59
C ARG A 172 0.94 1.03 1.12
N GLU A 173 1.19 0.08 0.20
CA GLU A 173 1.94 -1.13 0.51
C GLU A 173 3.17 -0.75 1.34
N PRO A 174 3.57 -1.57 2.33
CA PRO A 174 4.83 -1.38 3.03
C PRO A 174 5.90 -1.23 1.96
N GLU A 175 6.37 0.01 1.72
CA GLU A 175 7.24 0.40 0.61
C GLU A 175 7.23 -0.67 -0.49
N GLN A 176 6.13 -0.72 -1.27
CA GLN A 176 5.91 -1.70 -2.33
C GLN A 176 7.27 -2.05 -2.93
N LEU A 177 7.75 -3.29 -2.70
CA LEU A 177 9.12 -3.66 -3.03
C LEU A 177 9.33 -3.30 -4.50
N ASP A 178 10.00 -2.18 -4.69
CA ASP A 178 10.25 -1.61 -5.98
C ASP A 178 11.29 -2.51 -6.63
N TYR A 179 10.83 -3.53 -7.33
CA TYR A 179 11.67 -4.37 -8.16
C TYR A 179 12.33 -3.55 -9.29
N ARG A 180 11.90 -2.29 -9.49
CA ARG A 180 12.41 -1.30 -10.42
C ARG A 180 13.03 -0.08 -9.71
N GLY A 181 13.75 -0.30 -8.61
CA GLY A 181 14.88 0.56 -8.26
C GLY A 181 14.73 1.52 -7.07
N ALA A 182 14.91 0.96 -5.88
CA ALA A 182 16.04 1.39 -5.06
C ALA A 182 16.86 0.16 -4.67
N ALA A 183 18.15 0.21 -4.96
CA ALA A 183 19.12 -0.86 -4.80
C ALA A 183 19.19 -1.44 -3.37
N ARG A 184 18.23 -2.28 -2.99
CA ARG A 184 18.49 -3.26 -1.92
C ARG A 184 19.47 -4.25 -2.52
N ARG A 185 20.72 -4.22 -2.02
CA ARG A 185 21.68 -5.29 -2.25
C ARG A 185 20.92 -6.61 -2.07
N PRO A 186 20.98 -7.55 -3.03
CA PRO A 186 20.39 -8.85 -2.83
C PRO A 186 20.86 -9.39 -1.47
N PRO A 187 19.97 -10.00 -0.67
CA PRO A 187 20.34 -10.49 0.64
C PRO A 187 21.58 -11.38 0.47
N LYS A 188 22.65 -11.09 1.23
CA LYS A 188 23.94 -11.78 1.07
C LYS A 188 23.81 -13.30 1.23
N ASN A 189 22.80 -13.74 1.97
CA ASN A 189 22.49 -15.14 2.21
C ASN A 189 21.08 -15.46 1.74
N LEU A 190 20.86 -16.70 1.28
CA LEU A 190 19.53 -17.19 0.96
C LEU A 190 18.64 -17.10 2.23
N PRO A 191 17.42 -16.58 2.12
CA PRO A 191 16.48 -16.60 3.23
C PRO A 191 16.09 -18.05 3.52
N GLY A 192 16.14 -18.45 4.81
CA GLY A 192 15.76 -19.80 5.23
C GLY A 192 14.25 -20.09 5.12
N GLY A 193 13.43 -19.05 4.95
CA GLY A 193 11.97 -19.16 4.95
C GLY A 193 11.39 -19.64 6.28
N SER A 194 10.10 -19.98 6.29
CA SER A 194 9.46 -20.69 7.41
C SER A 194 8.88 -22.00 6.90
N LYS A 195 9.33 -23.13 7.45
CA LYS A 195 8.77 -24.46 7.15
C LYS A 195 7.36 -24.65 7.72
N HIS A 196 7.02 -23.86 8.74
CA HIS A 196 5.74 -23.92 9.44
C HIS A 196 5.22 -22.49 9.61
N PRO A 197 4.67 -21.89 8.55
CA PRO A 197 4.11 -20.54 8.65
C PRO A 197 2.92 -20.53 9.61
N SER A 198 2.86 -19.54 10.49
CA SER A 198 1.71 -19.32 11.37
C SER A 198 0.52 -18.78 10.58
N SER A 199 -0.66 -19.37 10.76
CA SER A 199 -1.91 -18.88 10.18
C SER A 199 -2.63 -17.91 11.12
N THR A 200 -3.21 -16.86 10.57
CA THR A 200 -4.05 -15.90 11.30
C THR A 200 -5.40 -15.76 10.59
N SER A 201 -6.50 -15.77 11.35
CA SER A 201 -7.84 -15.55 10.82
C SER A 201 -8.16 -14.06 10.72
N VAL A 202 -8.69 -13.61 9.57
CA VAL A 202 -9.08 -12.23 9.31
C VAL A 202 -10.57 -12.19 8.92
N VAL A 203 -11.33 -11.26 9.48
CA VAL A 203 -12.72 -11.00 9.06
C VAL A 203 -12.70 -9.94 7.97
N VAL A 204 -13.21 -10.27 6.78
CA VAL A 204 -13.19 -9.38 5.61
C VAL A 204 -14.62 -9.04 5.22
N LYS A 205 -14.93 -7.75 5.11
CA LYS A 205 -16.19 -7.28 4.52
C LYS A 205 -16.18 -7.61 3.03
N ARG A 206 -17.12 -8.47 2.61
CA ARG A 206 -17.36 -8.78 1.19
C ARG A 206 -18.73 -8.26 0.81
N TYR A 207 -18.81 -7.67 -0.38
CA TYR A 207 -20.08 -7.33 -0.99
C TYR A 207 -20.66 -8.61 -1.61
N ALA A 208 -21.91 -8.93 -1.28
CA ALA A 208 -22.65 -9.92 -2.04
C ALA A 208 -22.79 -9.41 -3.47
N ARG A 209 -22.44 -10.26 -4.44
CA ARG A 209 -22.53 -9.92 -5.86
C ARG A 209 -23.70 -10.65 -6.48
N ASP A 210 -24.39 -9.99 -7.38
CA ASP A 210 -25.46 -10.58 -8.16
C ASP A 210 -24.87 -11.62 -9.14
N PRO A 211 -25.20 -12.91 -8.98
CA PRO A 211 -24.71 -13.96 -9.87
C PRO A 211 -25.20 -13.79 -11.32
N ASP A 212 -26.36 -13.16 -11.53
CA ASP A 212 -26.94 -12.96 -12.86
C ASP A 212 -26.18 -11.89 -13.63
N VAL A 213 -25.73 -10.82 -12.96
CA VAL A 213 -24.82 -9.81 -13.56
C VAL A 213 -23.52 -10.48 -14.00
N ARG A 214 -22.93 -11.33 -13.15
CA ARG A 214 -21.71 -12.07 -13.50
C ARG A 214 -21.93 -12.98 -14.71
N ALA A 215 -22.96 -13.81 -14.67
CA ALA A 215 -23.26 -14.77 -15.73
C ALA A 215 -23.53 -14.06 -17.07
N TRP A 216 -24.29 -12.97 -17.03
CA TRP A 216 -24.60 -12.17 -18.21
C TRP A 216 -23.35 -11.54 -18.82
N VAL A 217 -22.49 -10.89 -18.02
CA VAL A 217 -21.27 -10.23 -18.51
C VAL A 217 -20.30 -11.23 -19.13
N LEU A 218 -20.11 -12.39 -18.51
CA LEU A 218 -19.23 -13.44 -19.07
C LEU A 218 -19.78 -14.04 -20.37
N LYS A 219 -21.11 -14.22 -20.45
CA LYS A 219 -21.77 -14.70 -21.66
C LYS A 219 -21.64 -13.71 -22.81
N GLU A 220 -21.88 -12.43 -22.54
CA GLU A 220 -21.77 -11.34 -23.53
C GLU A 220 -20.34 -11.23 -24.08
N ALA A 221 -19.34 -11.39 -23.21
CA ALA A 221 -17.93 -11.32 -23.58
C ALA A 221 -17.48 -12.48 -24.50
N ASN A 222 -18.22 -13.60 -24.53
CA ASN A 222 -17.96 -14.77 -25.37
C ASN A 222 -16.49 -15.23 -25.33
N GLY A 223 -15.89 -15.24 -24.13
CA GLY A 223 -14.49 -15.65 -23.93
C GLY A 223 -13.45 -14.67 -24.46
N VAL A 224 -13.81 -13.44 -24.81
CA VAL A 224 -12.90 -12.37 -25.22
C VAL A 224 -12.85 -11.29 -24.16
N CYS A 225 -11.65 -10.75 -23.87
CA CYS A 225 -11.45 -9.69 -22.89
C CYS A 225 -11.98 -8.34 -23.41
N ASP A 226 -12.85 -7.68 -22.64
CA ASP A 226 -13.42 -6.36 -22.97
C ASP A 226 -12.36 -5.24 -23.06
N CYS A 227 -11.16 -5.44 -22.50
CA CYS A 227 -10.10 -4.43 -22.47
C CYS A 227 -9.07 -4.59 -23.59
N CYS A 228 -8.52 -5.78 -23.78
CA CYS A 228 -7.46 -6.01 -24.79
C CYS A 228 -7.95 -6.68 -26.08
N GLY A 229 -9.21 -7.15 -26.12
CA GLY A 229 -9.76 -7.86 -27.28
C GLY A 229 -9.15 -9.25 -27.53
N LEU A 230 -8.26 -9.73 -26.65
CA LEU A 230 -7.66 -11.07 -26.76
C LEU A 230 -8.58 -12.13 -26.14
N PRO A 231 -8.54 -13.38 -26.64
CA PRO A 231 -9.26 -14.49 -26.03
C PRO A 231 -8.79 -14.75 -24.59
N ALA A 232 -9.62 -15.41 -23.80
CA ALA A 232 -9.29 -15.87 -22.47
C ALA A 232 -7.99 -16.70 -22.49
N PRO A 233 -7.09 -16.52 -21.50
CA PRO A 233 -5.77 -17.15 -21.53
C PRO A 233 -5.81 -18.68 -21.38
N PHE A 234 -6.87 -19.22 -20.79
CA PHE A 234 -7.10 -20.65 -20.61
C PHE A 234 -8.59 -20.91 -20.36
N HIS A 235 -8.98 -22.18 -20.25
CA HIS A 235 -10.31 -22.61 -19.86
C HIS A 235 -10.28 -23.28 -18.49
N ASP A 236 -11.29 -23.04 -17.65
CA ASP A 236 -11.56 -23.82 -16.45
C ASP A 236 -12.65 -24.88 -16.72
N ILE A 237 -13.13 -25.55 -15.66
CA ILE A 237 -14.19 -26.56 -15.77
C ILE A 237 -15.54 -26.00 -16.26
N HIS A 238 -15.68 -24.68 -16.33
CA HIS A 238 -16.88 -23.96 -16.74
C HIS A 238 -16.73 -23.24 -18.09
N GLY A 239 -15.51 -23.17 -18.67
CA GLY A 239 -15.26 -22.60 -20.00
C GLY A 239 -14.12 -21.58 -20.01
N PRO A 240 -14.11 -20.61 -20.96
CA PRO A 240 -13.07 -19.58 -21.05
C PRO A 240 -12.95 -18.77 -19.75
N PHE A 241 -11.73 -18.67 -19.21
CA PHE A 241 -11.50 -18.00 -17.93
C PHE A 241 -11.35 -16.48 -18.08
N LEU A 242 -12.39 -15.74 -17.68
CA LEU A 242 -12.38 -14.29 -17.51
C LEU A 242 -12.90 -13.90 -16.12
N GLU A 243 -12.44 -12.75 -15.64
CA GLU A 243 -12.83 -12.19 -14.35
C GLU A 243 -13.76 -10.98 -14.56
N VAL A 244 -14.91 -10.97 -13.89
CA VAL A 244 -15.82 -9.82 -13.89
C VAL A 244 -15.28 -8.73 -12.98
N HIS A 245 -15.15 -7.52 -13.53
CA HIS A 245 -14.63 -6.33 -12.87
C HIS A 245 -15.64 -5.19 -12.94
N HIS A 246 -15.94 -4.56 -11.80
CA HIS A 246 -16.72 -3.32 -11.76
C HIS A 246 -15.82 -2.12 -12.04
N VAL A 247 -16.05 -1.42 -13.15
CA VAL A 247 -15.25 -0.29 -13.63
C VAL A 247 -15.22 0.84 -12.59
N ARG A 248 -16.37 1.16 -11.99
CA ARG A 248 -16.43 1.79 -10.67
C ARG A 248 -16.54 0.69 -9.63
N ARG A 249 -15.54 0.55 -8.77
CA ARG A 249 -15.49 -0.55 -7.80
C ARG A 249 -16.63 -0.44 -6.79
N LEU A 250 -17.14 -1.58 -6.31
CA LEU A 250 -18.17 -1.63 -5.25
C LEU A 250 -17.73 -0.91 -3.97
N ALA A 251 -16.44 -0.94 -3.64
CA ALA A 251 -15.86 -0.20 -2.51
C ALA A 251 -15.95 1.33 -2.68
N ASP A 252 -15.98 1.81 -3.94
CA ASP A 252 -16.12 3.22 -4.31
C ASP A 252 -17.58 3.58 -4.64
N ARG A 253 -18.53 2.81 -4.08
CA ARG A 253 -19.97 2.91 -4.32
C ARG A 253 -20.40 2.68 -5.77
N GLY A 254 -19.63 1.90 -6.53
CA GLY A 254 -20.08 1.43 -7.84
C GLY A 254 -21.28 0.51 -7.73
N SER A 255 -22.20 0.57 -8.69
CA SER A 255 -23.34 -0.35 -8.72
C SER A 255 -22.94 -1.75 -9.19
N ASP A 256 -23.61 -2.79 -8.70
CA ASP A 256 -23.48 -4.14 -9.20
C ASP A 256 -24.44 -4.37 -10.37
N THR A 257 -24.12 -3.79 -11.53
CA THR A 257 -24.99 -3.81 -12.71
C THR A 257 -24.19 -4.09 -13.99
N ILE A 258 -24.88 -4.54 -15.03
CA ILE A 258 -24.30 -4.74 -16.36
C ILE A 258 -23.82 -3.43 -16.99
N THR A 259 -24.21 -2.26 -16.48
CA THR A 259 -23.73 -0.95 -16.98
C THR A 259 -22.42 -0.51 -16.31
N ASN A 260 -21.94 -1.25 -15.31
CA ASN A 260 -20.71 -0.96 -14.59
C ASN A 260 -19.72 -2.14 -14.54
N ALA A 261 -20.10 -3.34 -15.01
CA ALA A 261 -19.25 -4.53 -14.97
C ALA A 261 -18.65 -4.90 -16.33
N VAL A 262 -17.42 -5.43 -16.41
CA VAL A 262 -16.74 -5.89 -17.65
C VAL A 262 -16.07 -7.25 -17.43
N ALA A 263 -15.89 -8.04 -18.48
CA ALA A 263 -15.17 -9.30 -18.45
C ALA A 263 -13.71 -9.10 -18.89
N LEU A 264 -12.76 -9.47 -18.03
CA LEU A 264 -11.33 -9.18 -18.26
C LEU A 264 -10.46 -10.42 -18.08
N CYS A 265 -9.38 -10.50 -18.86
CA CYS A 265 -8.32 -11.45 -18.56
C CYS A 265 -7.58 -11.05 -17.26
N PRO A 266 -6.89 -11.99 -16.58
CA PRO A 266 -6.18 -11.69 -15.33
C PRO A 266 -5.19 -10.55 -15.44
N ASN A 267 -4.51 -10.41 -16.58
CA ASN A 267 -3.53 -9.34 -16.82
C ASN A 267 -4.19 -7.97 -16.90
N CYS A 268 -5.26 -7.82 -17.71
CA CYS A 268 -6.01 -6.57 -17.82
C CYS A 268 -6.71 -6.21 -16.51
N HIS A 269 -7.27 -7.19 -15.80
CA HIS A 269 -7.90 -6.96 -14.51
C HIS A 269 -6.89 -6.40 -13.49
N ARG A 270 -5.69 -6.98 -13.40
CA ARG A 270 -4.62 -6.46 -12.53
C ARG A 270 -4.09 -5.11 -12.99
N ARG A 271 -3.95 -4.87 -14.29
CA ARG A 271 -3.51 -3.59 -14.86
C ARG A 271 -4.50 -2.46 -14.58
N LEU A 272 -5.81 -2.74 -14.55
CA LEU A 272 -6.80 -1.74 -14.09
C LEU A 272 -6.68 -1.42 -12.60
N HIS A 273 -6.31 -2.38 -11.74
CA HIS A 273 -6.11 -2.09 -10.31
C HIS A 273 -4.78 -1.39 -10.01
N HIS A 274 -3.71 -1.71 -10.75
CA HIS A 274 -2.34 -1.37 -10.34
C HIS A 274 -1.48 -0.71 -11.44
N GLY A 275 -1.94 -0.70 -12.68
CA GLY A 275 -1.20 -0.10 -13.79
C GLY A 275 -1.22 1.41 -13.70
N LEU A 276 -0.08 2.04 -13.99
CA LEU A 276 0.04 3.51 -14.10
C LEU A 276 -0.88 4.09 -15.19
N ASP A 277 -1.23 3.25 -16.16
CA ASP A 277 -2.11 3.54 -17.29
C ASP A 277 -3.57 3.15 -17.05
N SER A 278 -3.93 2.73 -15.83
CA SER A 278 -5.31 2.38 -15.46
C SER A 278 -6.33 3.46 -15.87
N PRO A 279 -6.11 4.78 -15.65
CA PRO A 279 -7.07 5.79 -16.09
C PRO A 279 -7.36 5.75 -17.60
N ALA A 280 -6.30 5.58 -18.42
CA ALA A 280 -6.45 5.50 -19.88
C ALA A 280 -7.18 4.22 -20.30
N LEU A 281 -6.97 3.10 -19.59
CA LEU A 281 -7.70 1.85 -19.85
C LEU A 281 -9.18 1.96 -19.46
N VAL A 282 -9.49 2.62 -18.33
CA VAL A 282 -10.87 2.89 -17.92
C VAL A 282 -11.59 3.73 -18.97
N ASP A 283 -10.95 4.79 -19.47
CA ASP A 283 -11.51 5.61 -20.54
C ASP A 283 -11.70 4.81 -21.83
N GLY A 284 -10.73 3.95 -22.19
CA GLY A 284 -10.84 3.02 -23.30
C GLY A 284 -12.03 2.05 -23.16
N LEU A 285 -12.30 1.53 -21.96
CA LEU A 285 -13.46 0.67 -21.70
C LEU A 285 -14.78 1.43 -21.92
N TYR A 286 -14.91 2.65 -21.39
CA TYR A 286 -16.11 3.47 -21.61
C TYR A 286 -16.34 3.83 -23.09
N ALA A 287 -15.26 3.92 -23.88
CA ALA A 287 -15.35 4.18 -25.32
C ALA A 287 -15.70 2.92 -26.13
N SER A 288 -15.19 1.75 -25.73
CA SER A 288 -15.28 0.50 -26.52
C SER A 288 -16.44 -0.41 -26.13
N VAL A 289 -16.95 -0.33 -24.89
CA VAL A 289 -18.03 -1.19 -24.39
C VAL A 289 -19.34 -0.39 -24.33
N PRO A 290 -20.26 -0.53 -25.30
CA PRO A 290 -21.38 0.41 -25.49
C PRO A 290 -22.39 0.46 -24.34
N ARG A 291 -22.48 -0.61 -23.55
CA ARG A 291 -23.40 -0.72 -22.41
C ARG A 291 -22.91 0.01 -21.16
N LEU A 292 -21.64 0.40 -21.07
CA LEU A 292 -21.12 1.06 -19.87
C LEU A 292 -21.71 2.46 -19.68
N ARG A 293 -21.96 2.83 -18.42
CA ARG A 293 -22.46 4.15 -18.03
C ARG A 293 -21.63 4.69 -16.88
N ARG A 294 -21.14 5.93 -16.99
CA ARG A 294 -20.43 6.59 -15.90
C ARG A 294 -21.42 6.94 -14.80
N GLU A 295 -21.15 6.48 -13.58
CA GLU A 295 -21.97 6.77 -12.41
C GLU A 295 -21.48 8.06 -11.74
N SER A 296 -22.39 8.93 -11.33
CA SER A 296 -22.06 10.19 -10.63
C SER A 296 -21.63 9.94 -9.19
N VAL A 297 -20.80 10.83 -8.65
CA VAL A 297 -20.25 10.71 -7.28
C VAL A 297 -21.34 10.87 -6.20
N ASP A 298 -22.49 11.43 -6.55
CA ASP A 298 -23.53 11.90 -5.62
C ASP A 298 -24.67 10.89 -5.34
N GLN A 299 -24.45 9.58 -5.56
CA GLN A 299 -25.41 8.51 -5.23
C GLN A 299 -25.01 7.74 -3.94
#